data_AF-A0A6G5RQP6-F1
#
_entry.id   AF-A0A6G5RQP6-F1
#
_cell.length_a   1.000
_cell.length_b   1.000
_cell.length_c   1.000
_cell.angle_alpha   90.00
_cell.angle_beta   90.00
_cell.angle_gamma   90.00
#
_symmetry.space_group_name_H-M   'P 1'
#
loop_
_entity.id
_entity.type
_entity.pdbx_description
1 polymer ?
#
loop_
_entity_poly.entity_id
_entity_poly.type
_entity_poly.pdbx_seq_one_letter_code
_entity_poly.pdbx_strand_id
1 'polypeptide(L)'
;MMPPLASVYLRQWVDARRDQAEGPSRLLPADRVLMDCQMCVVLAGPGGGKSSLLRTRLATGVQHCATRTPEAASRSLRNLLRPRRGLLPGWATRYRVPRQVDVSYAGFLLEVAPAADSGAIASILARLASRSSMDGCALIADLALLSTSLPGHAVAIATQRFRSVADDPAAPPSRRVTSAEALISLVGPQGTDLLHKLASDSALQSGARTYAAQALVDRTDDRCPRCWKHWVPTAPSIRRPASGPRRNSWPLTELVEPHCWITSAGTPTSPERPARGRPRNYAHTTSPAASACCGSSPLPPPLIQTHRLQAATVLLETTGPDAADPLETLARDPRLDPAHRVRAAHAYVRVLGSGAVELLGALALDTTLVGYDRVWAAGTLAALDAEKGSTVLEALSQDGALHEDDRRWVNDSLARLDAEPATPPAL
;
A
#
# COMPACT_ATOMS: atom_id res chain seq x y z
N MET A 1 8.98 20.45 2.33
CA MET A 1 9.92 21.09 1.38
C MET A 1 11.30 21.12 2.05
N MET A 2 12.32 20.46 1.51
CA MET A 2 13.67 20.49 2.12
C MET A 2 14.33 21.85 1.85
N PRO A 3 15.00 22.46 2.84
CA PRO A 3 15.72 23.71 2.63
C PRO A 3 16.87 23.51 1.62
N PRO A 4 17.10 24.47 0.71
CA PRO A 4 18.17 24.38 -0.28
C PRO A 4 19.55 24.31 0.41
N LEU A 5 20.50 23.57 -0.17
CA LEU A 5 21.84 23.38 0.40
C LEU A 5 22.57 24.71 0.66
N ALA A 6 22.27 25.75 -0.12
CA ALA A 6 22.80 27.10 0.05
C ALA A 6 22.32 27.80 1.34
N SER A 7 21.21 27.38 1.94
CA SER A 7 20.73 27.92 3.21
C SER A 7 21.34 27.22 4.42
N VAL A 8 22.12 26.14 4.22
CA VAL A 8 22.86 25.47 5.30
C VAL A 8 24.26 26.05 5.33
N TYR A 9 24.57 26.77 6.41
CA TYR A 9 25.89 27.33 6.63
C TYR A 9 26.74 26.37 7.47
N LEU A 10 27.92 26.04 6.97
CA LEU A 10 28.91 25.28 7.73
C LEU A 10 29.88 26.28 8.36
N ARG A 11 30.10 26.15 9.68
CA ARG A 11 31.28 26.73 10.31
C ARG A 11 32.44 25.77 10.07
N GLN A 12 33.47 26.18 9.32
CA GLN A 12 34.68 25.37 9.21
C GLN A 12 35.93 26.23 9.07
N TRP A 13 36.99 25.92 9.85
CA TRP A 13 38.19 25.26 9.31
C TRP A 13 39.14 24.75 10.42
N VAL A 14 39.60 23.50 10.30
CA VAL A 14 40.88 23.02 10.83
C VAL A 14 41.53 22.29 9.66
N ASP A 15 42.54 22.90 9.06
CA ASP A 15 43.34 22.28 8.00
C ASP A 15 44.58 21.67 8.64
N ALA A 16 44.65 20.34 8.64
CA ALA A 16 45.77 19.61 9.19
C ALA A 16 47.10 19.88 8.46
N ARG A 17 47.09 20.58 7.32
CA ARG A 17 48.31 20.93 6.56
C ARG A 17 48.83 22.35 6.84
N ARG A 18 48.12 23.17 7.62
CA ARG A 18 48.62 24.47 8.08
C ARG A 18 48.65 24.47 9.60
N ASP A 19 49.82 24.18 10.17
CA ASP A 19 50.10 24.29 11.61
C ASP A 19 49.97 25.72 12.18
N GLN A 20 49.51 26.70 11.41
CA GLN A 20 49.28 28.07 11.87
C GLN A 20 48.05 28.66 11.17
N ALA A 21 46.92 28.69 11.87
CA ALA A 21 45.78 29.51 11.48
C ALA A 21 44.93 29.87 12.71
N GLU A 22 45.43 30.77 13.56
CA GLU A 22 44.61 31.54 14.52
C GLU A 22 43.82 32.64 13.78
N GLY A 23 42.99 32.24 12.81
CA GLY A 23 42.09 33.14 12.08
C GLY A 23 40.64 32.94 12.52
N PRO A 24 39.80 33.99 12.55
CA PRO A 24 38.38 33.86 12.87
C PRO A 24 37.69 32.92 11.88
N SER A 25 37.01 31.90 12.40
CA SER A 25 36.28 30.91 11.60
C SER A 25 35.24 31.59 10.71
N ARG A 26 35.40 31.47 9.38
CA ARG A 26 34.53 32.07 8.37
C ARG A 26 33.35 31.13 8.10
N LEU A 27 32.14 31.67 8.14
CA LEU A 27 30.93 30.95 7.71
C LEU A 27 30.96 30.80 6.19
N LEU A 28 30.93 29.55 5.70
CA LEU A 28 30.83 29.26 4.29
C LEU A 28 29.55 28.48 4.00
N PRO A 29 28.88 28.77 2.87
CA PRO A 29 27.79 27.93 2.38
C PRO A 29 28.22 26.46 2.22
N ALA A 30 27.37 25.53 2.65
CA ALA A 30 27.66 24.09 2.59
C ALA A 30 27.87 23.57 1.17
N ASP A 31 27.25 24.21 0.17
CA ASP A 31 27.42 23.87 -1.23
C ASP A 31 28.88 24.10 -1.70
N ARG A 32 29.50 25.21 -1.32
CA ARG A 32 30.89 25.55 -1.68
C ARG A 32 31.92 24.64 -1.03
N VAL A 33 31.82 24.42 0.29
CA VAL A 33 32.81 23.62 1.05
C VAL A 33 32.87 22.19 0.52
N LEU A 34 31.70 21.61 0.26
CA LEU A 34 31.58 20.22 -0.14
C LEU A 34 31.68 20.04 -1.67
N MET A 35 31.83 21.12 -2.45
CA MET A 35 32.14 21.04 -3.89
C MET A 35 33.63 20.79 -4.16
N ASP A 36 34.51 21.12 -3.21
CA ASP A 36 35.92 20.74 -3.29
C ASP A 36 36.07 19.23 -3.12
N CYS A 37 36.84 18.59 -4.00
CA CYS A 37 37.10 17.14 -4.01
C CYS A 37 37.91 16.63 -2.79
N GLN A 38 37.90 17.34 -1.68
CA GLN A 38 38.63 16.99 -0.47
C GLN A 38 37.77 16.19 0.52
N MET A 39 38.42 15.32 1.28
CA MET A 39 37.77 14.56 2.34
C MET A 39 37.26 15.54 3.42
N CYS A 40 35.94 15.64 3.57
CA CYS A 40 35.30 16.51 4.56
C CYS A 40 34.73 15.69 5.72
N VAL A 41 35.05 16.09 6.96
CA VAL A 41 34.43 15.54 8.17
C VAL A 41 33.36 16.53 8.66
N VAL A 42 32.10 16.10 8.69
CA VAL A 42 30.98 16.94 9.16
C VAL A 42 30.73 16.63 10.64
N LEU A 43 31.03 17.61 11.50
CA LEU A 43 30.72 17.56 12.92
C LEU A 43 29.46 18.39 13.19
N ALA A 44 28.44 17.80 13.80
CA ALA A 44 27.27 18.53 14.28
C ALA A 44 26.71 17.88 15.55
N GLY A 45 26.04 18.66 16.39
CA GLY A 45 25.34 18.15 17.59
C GLY A 45 24.13 17.26 17.26
N PRO A 46 23.50 16.65 18.28
CA PRO A 46 22.18 16.01 18.15
C PRO A 46 21.18 16.98 17.49
N GLY A 47 20.36 16.50 16.56
CA GLY A 47 19.39 17.35 15.83
C GLY A 47 19.98 18.26 14.74
N GLY A 48 21.31 18.36 14.61
CA GLY A 48 21.97 19.25 13.63
C GLY A 48 21.89 18.83 12.15
N GLY A 49 20.95 17.96 11.77
CA GLY A 49 20.66 17.65 10.36
C GLY A 49 21.70 16.80 9.61
N LYS A 50 22.63 16.11 10.28
CA LYS A 50 23.70 15.30 9.65
C LYS A 50 23.18 14.31 8.61
N SER A 51 22.15 13.53 8.96
CA SER A 51 21.57 12.52 8.08
C SER A 51 20.86 13.15 6.88
N SER A 52 20.20 14.30 7.07
CA SER A 52 19.56 15.04 5.98
C SER A 52 20.61 15.61 5.02
N LEU A 53 21.68 16.21 5.55
CA LEU A 53 22.78 16.74 4.75
C LEU A 53 23.53 15.64 3.98
N LEU A 54 23.79 14.48 4.60
CA LEU A 54 24.40 13.33 3.92
C LEU A 54 23.49 12.76 2.82
N ARG A 55 22.18 12.64 3.06
CA ARG A 55 21.22 12.18 2.04
C ARG A 55 21.13 13.15 0.88
N THR A 56 21.02 14.46 1.15
CA THR A 56 21.03 15.49 0.10
C THR A 56 22.35 15.45 -0.67
N ARG A 57 23.50 15.32 -0.01
CA ARG A 57 24.80 15.25 -0.68
C ARG A 57 25.04 13.97 -1.46
N LEU A 58 24.56 12.83 -1.00
CA LEU A 58 24.58 11.59 -1.77
C LEU A 58 23.73 11.74 -3.02
N ALA A 59 22.51 12.27 -2.89
CA ALA A 59 21.64 12.54 -4.03
C ALA A 59 22.32 13.52 -5.02
N THR A 60 22.77 14.69 -4.55
CA THR A 60 23.42 15.70 -5.40
C THR A 60 24.76 15.22 -5.97
N GLY A 61 25.57 14.50 -5.19
CA GLY A 61 26.90 14.02 -5.60
C GLY A 61 26.83 12.86 -6.59
N VAL A 62 25.89 11.92 -6.41
CA VAL A 62 25.60 10.89 -7.41
C VAL A 62 25.10 11.55 -8.69
N GLN A 63 24.23 12.55 -8.58
CA GLN A 63 23.74 13.32 -9.72
C GLN A 63 24.88 14.05 -10.44
N HIS A 64 25.79 14.71 -9.73
CA HIS A 64 26.92 15.45 -10.31
C HIS A 64 28.02 14.55 -10.90
N CYS A 65 28.33 13.43 -10.27
CA CYS A 65 29.35 12.49 -10.74
C CYS A 65 28.85 11.61 -11.90
N ALA A 66 27.56 11.27 -11.93
CA ALA A 66 26.98 10.46 -13.00
C ALA A 66 26.72 11.26 -14.29
N THR A 67 26.56 12.58 -14.23
CA THR A 67 26.19 13.42 -15.39
C THR A 67 27.26 14.40 -15.86
N ARG A 68 28.50 14.30 -15.34
CA ARG A 68 29.59 15.19 -15.75
C ARG A 68 29.81 15.24 -17.26
N THR A 69 29.50 14.13 -17.95
CA THR A 69 29.29 14.13 -19.40
C THR A 69 28.11 13.20 -19.75
N PRO A 70 27.38 13.47 -20.86
CA PRO A 70 26.31 12.60 -21.34
C PRO A 70 26.77 11.13 -21.54
N GLU A 71 28.03 10.91 -21.94
CA GLU A 71 28.61 9.57 -22.13
C GLU A 71 28.78 8.81 -20.81
N ALA A 72 29.05 9.51 -19.70
CA ALA A 72 29.14 8.92 -18.37
C ALA A 72 27.77 8.43 -17.88
N ALA A 73 26.71 9.18 -18.18
CA ALA A 73 25.32 8.79 -17.89
C ALA A 73 24.96 7.52 -18.68
N SER A 74 25.23 7.49 -19.98
CA SER A 74 25.05 6.30 -20.82
C SER A 74 25.81 5.07 -20.33
N ARG A 75 27.04 5.24 -19.87
CA ARG A 75 27.86 4.14 -19.34
C ARG A 75 27.28 3.61 -18.03
N SER A 76 26.87 4.50 -17.14
CA SER A 76 26.21 4.17 -15.87
C SER A 76 24.90 3.43 -16.10
N LEU A 77 24.08 3.92 -17.03
CA LEU A 77 22.81 3.29 -17.41
C LEU A 77 23.03 1.90 -18.02
N ARG A 78 24.00 1.77 -18.94
CA ARG A 78 24.36 0.45 -19.50
C ARG A 78 24.82 -0.52 -18.43
N ASN A 79 25.57 -0.06 -17.41
CA ASN A 79 26.01 -0.90 -16.31
C ASN A 79 24.85 -1.27 -15.37
N LEU A 80 23.93 -0.35 -15.14
CA LEU A 80 22.74 -0.53 -14.31
C LEU A 80 21.76 -1.54 -14.93
N LEU A 81 21.52 -1.40 -16.24
CA LEU A 81 20.62 -2.26 -17.02
C LEU A 81 21.28 -3.55 -17.53
N ARG A 82 22.60 -3.69 -17.37
CA ARG A 82 23.33 -4.89 -17.81
C ARG A 82 22.79 -6.09 -17.02
N PRO A 83 22.30 -7.14 -17.70
CA PRO A 83 21.89 -8.33 -16.99
C PRO A 83 23.08 -8.91 -16.25
N ARG A 84 23.02 -8.92 -14.91
CA ARG A 84 24.01 -9.65 -14.13
C ARG A 84 23.73 -11.13 -14.30
N ARG A 85 24.58 -11.82 -15.07
CA ARG A 85 24.67 -13.28 -15.02
C ARG A 85 25.21 -13.63 -13.63
N GLY A 86 24.32 -13.91 -12.70
CA GLY A 86 24.72 -14.42 -11.40
C GLY A 86 25.42 -15.77 -11.55
N LEU A 87 26.50 -15.98 -10.80
CA LEU A 87 27.20 -17.25 -10.60
C LEU A 87 26.36 -18.26 -9.79
N LEU A 88 25.03 -18.23 -9.93
CA LEU A 88 24.11 -19.14 -9.23
C LEU A 88 23.80 -20.37 -10.12
N PRO A 89 23.47 -21.53 -9.55
CA PRO A 89 23.22 -22.75 -10.31
C PRO A 89 22.13 -22.57 -11.38
N GLY A 90 22.29 -23.25 -12.52
CA GLY A 90 21.65 -22.97 -13.81
C GLY A 90 20.11 -22.92 -13.88
N TRP A 91 19.39 -23.23 -12.80
CA TRP A 91 17.94 -23.03 -12.70
C TRP A 91 17.56 -21.61 -12.21
N ALA A 92 18.50 -20.88 -11.59
CA ALA A 92 18.31 -19.54 -11.05
C ALA A 92 18.91 -18.41 -11.92
N THR A 93 19.63 -18.74 -13.01
CA THR A 93 20.19 -17.80 -13.99
C THR A 93 19.16 -17.24 -14.97
N ARG A 94 17.98 -16.86 -14.49
CA ARG A 94 17.07 -16.02 -15.27
C ARG A 94 17.50 -14.57 -15.07
N TYR A 95 17.50 -13.82 -16.17
CA TYR A 95 17.78 -12.38 -16.24
C TYR A 95 16.91 -11.64 -15.20
N ARG A 96 17.40 -11.51 -13.97
CA ARG A 96 16.79 -10.65 -12.96
C ARG A 96 17.35 -9.26 -13.20
N VAL A 97 16.46 -8.31 -13.51
CA VAL A 97 16.75 -6.92 -13.20
C VAL A 97 17.03 -6.88 -11.70
N PRO A 98 18.10 -6.24 -11.23
CA PRO A 98 18.29 -6.09 -9.79
C PRO A 98 17.05 -5.38 -9.25
N ARG A 99 16.27 -6.02 -8.37
CA ARG A 99 15.15 -5.39 -7.65
C ARG A 99 15.57 -4.16 -6.83
N GLN A 100 16.87 -3.85 -6.81
CA GLN A 100 17.49 -2.70 -6.16
C GLN A 100 17.87 -1.59 -7.14
N VAL A 101 17.51 -1.68 -8.43
CA VAL A 101 17.63 -0.52 -9.31
C VAL A 101 16.62 0.51 -8.82
N ASP A 102 17.15 1.62 -8.28
CA ASP A 102 16.36 2.80 -7.99
C ASP A 102 15.77 3.30 -9.33
N VAL A 103 14.46 3.15 -9.48
CA VAL A 103 13.74 3.46 -10.72
C VAL A 103 13.86 4.94 -11.05
N SER A 104 13.83 5.81 -10.03
CA SER A 104 13.99 7.25 -10.19
C SER A 104 15.39 7.60 -10.71
N TYR A 105 16.43 6.92 -10.21
CA TYR A 105 17.79 7.08 -10.73
C TYR A 105 17.93 6.56 -12.18
N ALA A 106 17.32 5.43 -12.51
CA ALA A 106 17.33 4.90 -13.87
C ALA A 106 16.60 5.84 -14.85
N GLY A 107 15.46 6.41 -14.45
CA GLY A 107 14.70 7.39 -15.24
C GLY A 107 15.51 8.66 -15.50
N PHE A 108 16.15 9.20 -14.47
CA PHE A 108 17.05 10.34 -14.60
C PHE A 108 18.21 10.06 -15.60
N LEU A 109 18.84 8.89 -15.50
CA LEU A 109 19.91 8.52 -16.45
C LEU A 109 19.41 8.37 -17.89
N LEU A 110 18.15 7.97 -18.09
CA LEU A 110 17.54 7.88 -19.42
C LEU A 110 17.33 9.27 -20.03
N GLU A 111 16.89 10.24 -19.23
CA GLU A 111 16.64 11.61 -19.68
C GLU A 111 17.93 12.38 -20.01
N VAL A 112 19.01 12.13 -19.26
CA VAL A 112 20.29 12.82 -19.44
C VAL A 112 21.18 12.13 -20.50
N ALA A 113 20.87 10.89 -20.87
CA ALA A 113 21.64 10.17 -21.89
C ALA A 113 21.54 10.87 -23.26
N PRO A 114 22.65 11.02 -23.99
CA PRO A 114 22.66 11.68 -25.29
C PRO A 114 21.83 10.91 -26.31
N ALA A 115 21.18 11.63 -27.22
CA ALA A 115 20.35 11.05 -28.28
C ALA A 115 21.10 10.02 -29.14
N ALA A 116 22.42 10.17 -29.30
CA ALA A 116 23.27 9.22 -30.02
C ALA A 116 23.29 7.81 -29.40
N ASP A 117 23.14 7.69 -28.07
CA ASP A 117 23.09 6.40 -27.37
C ASP A 117 21.66 5.85 -27.23
N SER A 118 20.64 6.62 -27.64
CA SER A 118 19.23 6.25 -27.52
C SER A 118 18.93 4.89 -28.17
N GLY A 119 19.52 4.60 -29.35
CA GLY A 119 19.35 3.32 -30.03
C GLY A 119 19.92 2.10 -29.28
N ALA A 120 21.07 2.26 -28.62
CA ALA A 120 21.68 1.19 -27.84
C ALA A 120 20.88 0.92 -26.54
N ILE A 121 20.45 1.99 -25.87
CA ILE A 121 19.61 1.92 -24.67
C ILE A 121 18.24 1.31 -25.00
N ALA A 122 17.63 1.74 -26.10
CA ALA A 122 16.44 1.16 -26.69
C ALA A 122 16.56 -0.36 -26.89
N SER A 123 17.66 -0.82 -27.48
CA SER A 123 17.91 -2.26 -27.66
C SER A 123 18.04 -3.01 -26.33
N ILE A 124 18.65 -2.40 -25.30
CA ILE A 124 18.79 -2.99 -23.98
C ILE A 124 17.43 -3.11 -23.28
N LEU A 125 16.62 -2.06 -23.27
CA LEU A 125 15.28 -2.07 -22.66
C LEU A 125 14.36 -3.07 -23.35
N ALA A 126 14.35 -3.10 -24.68
CA ALA A 126 13.58 -4.12 -25.42
C ALA A 126 14.06 -5.53 -25.11
N ARG A 127 15.38 -5.76 -25.01
CA ARG A 127 15.91 -7.07 -24.65
C ARG A 127 15.56 -7.46 -23.22
N LEU A 128 15.55 -6.51 -22.28
CA LEU A 128 15.05 -6.73 -20.93
C LEU A 128 13.58 -7.13 -20.98
N ALA A 129 12.74 -6.35 -21.66
CA ALA A 129 11.32 -6.67 -21.85
C ALA A 129 11.11 -8.06 -22.45
N SER A 130 11.88 -8.46 -23.48
CA SER A 130 11.73 -9.74 -24.18
C SER A 130 12.39 -10.96 -23.54
N ARG A 131 13.46 -10.80 -22.75
CA ARG A 131 14.25 -11.96 -22.25
C ARG A 131 14.21 -12.14 -20.74
N SER A 132 13.92 -11.08 -20.00
CA SER A 132 13.76 -11.21 -18.55
C SER A 132 12.42 -11.82 -18.17
N SER A 133 12.34 -12.28 -16.92
CA SER A 133 11.08 -12.46 -16.21
C SER A 133 10.24 -11.17 -16.28
N MET A 134 9.00 -11.21 -15.80
CA MET A 134 8.13 -10.03 -15.74
C MET A 134 8.79 -8.79 -15.10
N ASP A 135 9.88 -8.97 -14.33
CA ASP A 135 10.68 -7.90 -13.72
C ASP A 135 11.17 -6.83 -14.72
N GLY A 136 11.58 -7.19 -15.94
CA GLY A 136 12.00 -6.18 -16.92
C GLY A 136 10.84 -5.41 -17.53
N CYS A 137 9.67 -6.04 -17.65
CA CYS A 137 8.45 -5.33 -18.04
C CYS A 137 7.98 -4.42 -16.89
N ALA A 138 8.09 -4.87 -15.64
CA ALA A 138 7.77 -4.09 -14.45
C ALA A 138 8.63 -2.84 -14.33
N LEU A 139 9.96 -2.95 -14.51
CA LEU A 139 10.85 -1.78 -14.56
C LEU A 139 10.39 -0.75 -15.60
N ILE A 140 9.97 -1.20 -16.78
CA ILE A 140 9.49 -0.30 -17.85
C ILE A 140 8.17 0.37 -17.44
N ALA A 141 7.26 -0.35 -16.80
CA ALA A 141 6.02 0.23 -16.26
C ALA A 141 6.29 1.24 -15.15
N ASP A 142 7.23 0.96 -14.24
CA ASP A 142 7.62 1.88 -13.18
C ASP A 142 8.28 3.15 -13.74
N LEU A 143 9.13 3.03 -14.77
CA LEU A 143 9.71 4.18 -15.47
C LEU A 143 8.63 5.02 -16.18
N ALA A 144 7.62 4.37 -16.78
CA ALA A 144 6.50 5.07 -17.41
C ALA A 144 5.64 5.83 -16.38
N LEU A 145 5.43 5.23 -15.20
CA LEU A 145 4.72 5.89 -14.09
C LEU A 145 5.44 7.16 -13.61
N LEU A 146 6.78 7.17 -13.66
CA LEU A 146 7.59 8.36 -13.38
C LEU A 146 7.63 9.36 -14.55
N SER A 147 6.83 9.16 -15.60
CA SER A 147 6.81 10.00 -16.81
C SER A 147 8.15 10.09 -17.55
N THR A 148 9.03 9.09 -17.38
CA THR A 148 10.29 9.03 -18.12
C THR A 148 10.02 8.79 -19.60
N SER A 149 10.72 9.52 -20.49
CA SER A 149 10.64 9.28 -21.94
C SER A 149 11.22 7.91 -22.29
N LEU A 150 10.36 6.99 -22.74
CA LEU A 150 10.73 5.61 -23.05
C LEU A 150 10.69 5.32 -24.55
N PRO A 151 11.62 4.50 -25.06
CA PRO A 151 11.57 4.04 -26.44
C PRO A 151 10.30 3.23 -26.75
N GLY A 152 9.53 3.65 -27.75
CA GLY A 152 8.20 3.10 -28.06
C GLY A 152 8.19 1.59 -28.33
N HIS A 153 9.24 1.03 -28.93
CA HIS A 153 9.33 -0.41 -29.17
C HIS A 153 9.50 -1.22 -27.87
N ALA A 154 10.21 -0.70 -26.87
CA ALA A 154 10.36 -1.36 -25.56
C ALA A 154 9.04 -1.33 -24.79
N VAL A 155 8.33 -0.21 -24.82
CA VAL A 155 6.97 -0.06 -24.26
C VAL A 155 6.02 -1.05 -24.94
N ALA A 156 6.01 -1.13 -26.27
CA ALA A 156 5.15 -2.05 -27.00
C ALA A 156 5.37 -3.53 -26.61
N ILE A 157 6.63 -3.96 -26.45
CA ILE A 157 6.96 -5.31 -26.01
C ILE A 157 6.46 -5.57 -24.58
N ALA A 158 6.69 -4.62 -23.65
CA ALA A 158 6.23 -4.75 -22.27
C ALA A 158 4.70 -4.82 -22.20
N THR A 159 4.01 -3.95 -22.92
CA THR A 159 2.54 -3.94 -23.06
C THR A 159 2.02 -5.28 -23.57
N GLN A 160 2.58 -5.80 -24.66
CA GLN A 160 2.15 -7.09 -25.23
C GLN A 160 2.31 -8.23 -24.22
N ARG A 161 3.41 -8.23 -23.45
CA ARG A 161 3.65 -9.24 -22.42
C ARG A 161 2.69 -9.15 -21.25
N PHE A 162 2.49 -7.96 -20.69
CA PHE A 162 1.52 -7.78 -19.62
C PHE A 162 0.11 -8.18 -20.05
N ARG A 163 -0.30 -7.82 -21.28
CA ARG A 163 -1.59 -8.26 -21.84
C ARG A 163 -1.68 -9.78 -21.93
N SER A 164 -0.65 -10.42 -22.49
CA SER A 164 -0.62 -11.88 -22.59
C SER A 164 -0.73 -12.56 -21.22
N VAL A 165 -0.07 -12.05 -20.18
CA VAL A 165 -0.15 -12.62 -18.82
C VAL A 165 -1.50 -12.34 -18.18
N ALA A 166 -2.08 -11.17 -18.40
CA ALA A 166 -3.33 -10.78 -17.77
C ALA A 166 -4.55 -11.50 -18.38
N ASP A 167 -4.51 -11.81 -19.67
CA ASP A 167 -5.51 -12.61 -20.37
C ASP A 167 -5.32 -14.14 -20.21
N ASP A 168 -4.16 -14.61 -19.76
CA ASP A 168 -3.90 -16.05 -19.58
C ASP A 168 -4.69 -16.60 -18.36
N PRO A 169 -5.69 -17.48 -18.57
CA PRO A 169 -6.46 -18.05 -17.47
C PRO A 169 -5.64 -19.02 -16.61
N ALA A 170 -4.52 -19.55 -17.11
CA ALA A 170 -3.61 -20.41 -16.36
C ALA A 170 -2.63 -19.60 -15.49
N ALA A 171 -2.51 -18.28 -15.72
CA ALA A 171 -1.68 -17.43 -14.88
C ALA A 171 -2.33 -17.23 -13.49
N PRO A 172 -1.52 -17.18 -12.41
CA PRO A 172 -2.03 -16.90 -11.07
C PRO A 172 -2.86 -15.61 -11.03
N PRO A 173 -4.02 -15.58 -10.36
CA PRO A 173 -4.90 -14.40 -10.34
C PRO A 173 -4.19 -13.11 -9.94
N SER A 174 -3.32 -13.14 -8.93
CA SER A 174 -2.54 -11.97 -8.50
C SER A 174 -1.62 -11.42 -9.59
N ARG A 175 -0.99 -12.30 -10.38
CA ARG A 175 -0.15 -11.89 -11.51
C ARG A 175 -0.97 -11.28 -12.65
N ARG A 176 -2.17 -11.80 -12.89
CA ARG A 176 -3.08 -11.23 -13.89
C ARG A 176 -3.45 -9.79 -13.54
N VAL A 177 -3.83 -9.56 -12.29
CA VAL A 177 -4.19 -8.22 -11.80
C VAL A 177 -2.98 -7.28 -11.77
N THR A 178 -1.83 -7.73 -11.27
CA THR A 178 -0.60 -6.89 -11.27
C THR A 178 -0.19 -6.52 -12.71
N SER A 179 -0.38 -7.43 -13.66
CA SER A 179 -0.09 -7.15 -15.08
C SER A 179 -1.07 -6.13 -15.68
N ALA A 180 -2.35 -6.21 -15.30
CA ALA A 180 -3.37 -5.24 -15.67
C ALA A 180 -3.10 -3.84 -15.08
N GLU A 181 -2.65 -3.78 -13.83
CA GLU A 181 -2.24 -2.54 -13.18
C GLU A 181 -1.01 -1.91 -13.88
N ALA A 182 -0.01 -2.73 -14.23
CA ALA A 182 1.15 -2.27 -14.98
C ALA A 182 0.76 -1.72 -16.37
N LEU A 183 -0.27 -2.29 -17.02
CA LEU A 183 -0.80 -1.77 -18.29
C LEU A 183 -1.40 -0.37 -18.14
N ILE A 184 -1.98 0.00 -17.00
CA ILE A 184 -2.46 1.38 -16.78
C ILE A 184 -1.30 2.35 -16.89
N SER A 185 -0.16 1.99 -16.31
CA SER A 185 1.04 2.85 -16.33
C SER A 185 1.66 2.98 -17.73
N LEU A 186 1.45 2.01 -18.62
CA LEU A 186 2.02 2.01 -19.98
C LEU A 186 1.09 2.55 -21.07
N VAL A 187 -0.21 2.23 -20.99
CA VAL A 187 -1.19 2.48 -22.05
C VAL A 187 -2.50 3.09 -21.55
N GLY A 188 -2.59 3.45 -20.27
CA GLY A 188 -3.74 4.13 -19.68
C GLY A 188 -5.05 3.32 -19.80
N PRO A 189 -6.04 3.75 -20.60
CA PRO A 189 -7.40 3.20 -20.62
C PRO A 189 -7.50 1.68 -20.80
N GLN A 190 -6.62 1.09 -21.60
CA GLN A 190 -6.67 -0.35 -21.90
C GLN A 190 -6.34 -1.22 -20.69
N GLY A 191 -5.51 -0.71 -19.76
CA GLY A 191 -5.26 -1.37 -18.48
C GLY A 191 -6.50 -1.31 -17.57
N THR A 192 -7.19 -0.17 -17.57
CA THR A 192 -8.45 0.05 -16.83
C THR A 192 -9.55 -0.90 -17.29
N ASP A 193 -9.76 -1.05 -18.60
CA ASP A 193 -10.76 -1.97 -19.15
C ASP A 193 -10.48 -3.42 -18.72
N LEU A 194 -9.20 -3.79 -18.67
CA LEU A 194 -8.80 -5.13 -18.26
C LEU A 194 -8.96 -5.35 -16.75
N LEU A 195 -8.66 -4.35 -15.92
CA LEU A 195 -8.96 -4.41 -14.49
C LEU A 195 -10.47 -4.52 -14.26
N HIS A 196 -11.31 -3.77 -14.99
CA HIS A 196 -12.77 -3.92 -14.91
C HIS A 196 -13.22 -5.33 -15.26
N LYS A 197 -12.67 -5.92 -16.33
CA LYS A 197 -12.92 -7.32 -16.71
C LYS A 197 -12.52 -8.28 -15.60
N LEU A 198 -11.29 -8.18 -15.08
CA LEU A 198 -10.76 -9.06 -14.03
C LEU A 198 -11.53 -8.94 -12.72
N ALA A 199 -11.94 -7.73 -12.38
CA ALA A 199 -12.67 -7.46 -11.16
C ALA A 199 -14.13 -8.00 -11.27
N SER A 200 -14.72 -8.01 -12.48
CA SER A 200 -16.05 -8.60 -12.76
C SER A 200 -16.03 -10.12 -13.00
N ASP A 201 -14.86 -10.72 -13.19
CA ASP A 201 -14.72 -12.13 -13.60
C ASP A 201 -15.06 -13.06 -12.43
N SER A 202 -16.20 -13.75 -12.52
CA SER A 202 -16.68 -14.67 -11.49
C SER A 202 -15.79 -15.89 -11.29
N ALA A 203 -14.92 -16.22 -12.25
CA ALA A 203 -13.96 -17.32 -12.13
C ALA A 203 -12.69 -16.93 -11.36
N LEU A 204 -12.42 -15.63 -11.18
CA LEU A 204 -11.31 -15.20 -10.32
C LEU A 204 -11.63 -15.40 -8.84
N GLN A 205 -10.60 -15.80 -8.09
CA GLN A 205 -10.64 -15.77 -6.64
C GLN A 205 -10.96 -14.37 -6.15
N SER A 206 -11.76 -14.32 -5.12
CA SER A 206 -12.50 -13.14 -4.74
C SER A 206 -11.59 -12.02 -4.19
N GLY A 207 -10.47 -12.38 -3.54
CA GLY A 207 -9.43 -11.41 -3.16
C GLY A 207 -8.72 -10.76 -4.35
N ALA A 208 -8.53 -11.47 -5.47
CA ALA A 208 -7.94 -10.89 -6.68
C ALA A 208 -8.91 -9.92 -7.38
N ARG A 209 -10.21 -10.21 -7.36
CA ARG A 209 -11.24 -9.28 -7.86
C ARG A 209 -11.25 -7.98 -7.06
N THR A 210 -11.14 -8.07 -5.74
CA THR A 210 -11.03 -6.89 -4.87
C THR A 210 -9.76 -6.13 -5.13
N TYR A 211 -8.61 -6.81 -5.23
CA TYR A 211 -7.36 -6.13 -5.55
C TYR A 211 -7.47 -5.38 -6.88
N ALA A 212 -8.14 -5.97 -7.88
CA ALA A 212 -8.40 -5.31 -9.15
C ALA A 212 -9.35 -4.11 -9.02
N ALA A 213 -10.39 -4.21 -8.19
CA ALA A 213 -11.30 -3.10 -7.90
C ALA A 213 -10.62 -1.97 -7.12
N GLN A 214 -9.76 -2.29 -6.16
CA GLN A 214 -8.96 -1.32 -5.41
C GLN A 214 -7.98 -0.61 -6.35
N ALA A 215 -7.29 -1.35 -7.21
CA ALA A 215 -6.37 -0.77 -8.19
C ALA A 215 -7.07 0.19 -9.18
N LEU A 216 -8.36 -0.05 -9.50
CA LEU A 216 -9.16 0.91 -10.27
C LEU A 216 -9.42 2.21 -9.51
N VAL A 217 -9.61 2.13 -8.19
CA VAL A 217 -9.85 3.30 -7.33
C VAL A 217 -8.58 4.08 -7.08
N ASP A 218 -7.49 3.41 -6.72
CA ASP A 218 -6.21 4.07 -6.43
C ASP A 218 -5.66 4.85 -7.64
N ARG A 219 -6.08 4.47 -8.86
CA ARG A 219 -5.65 5.09 -10.11
C ARG A 219 -6.69 6.03 -10.73
N THR A 220 -7.85 6.19 -10.09
CA THR A 220 -8.95 7.13 -10.40
C THR A 220 -9.12 7.47 -11.89
N ASP A 221 -9.99 6.70 -12.55
CA ASP A 221 -10.63 7.06 -13.81
C ASP A 221 -12.07 7.52 -13.52
N ASP A 222 -12.46 8.70 -14.02
CA ASP A 222 -13.79 9.32 -13.82
C ASP A 222 -14.97 8.48 -14.35
N ARG A 223 -14.70 7.38 -15.08
CA ARG A 223 -15.71 6.46 -15.63
C ARG A 223 -16.27 5.46 -14.60
N CYS A 224 -15.69 5.36 -13.41
CA CYS A 224 -16.01 4.35 -12.38
C CYS A 224 -17.48 4.28 -11.86
N PRO A 225 -18.25 5.39 -11.73
CA PRO A 225 -19.54 5.35 -11.02
C PRO A 225 -20.62 4.44 -11.59
N ARG A 226 -20.62 4.16 -12.91
CA ARG A 226 -21.72 3.44 -13.58
C ARG A 226 -21.61 1.92 -13.49
N CYS A 227 -20.39 1.38 -13.40
CA CYS A 227 -20.15 -0.06 -13.46
C CYS A 227 -20.54 -0.78 -12.16
N TRP A 228 -20.50 -0.07 -11.04
CA TRP A 228 -20.65 -0.65 -9.70
C TRP A 228 -22.09 -0.95 -9.27
N LYS A 229 -23.09 -0.33 -9.91
CA LYS A 229 -24.51 -0.63 -9.67
C LYS A 229 -24.89 -2.07 -10.01
N HIS A 230 -24.08 -2.79 -10.78
CA HIS A 230 -24.31 -4.21 -11.13
C HIS A 230 -23.59 -5.19 -10.20
N TRP A 231 -22.80 -4.70 -9.25
CA TRP A 231 -21.94 -5.53 -8.39
C TRP A 231 -22.49 -5.75 -6.99
N VAL A 232 -23.40 -4.87 -6.57
CA VAL A 232 -24.21 -5.05 -5.37
C VAL A 232 -25.56 -5.61 -5.82
N PRO A 233 -25.97 -6.83 -5.42
CA PRO A 233 -27.33 -7.28 -5.67
C PRO A 233 -28.31 -6.30 -5.01
N THR A 234 -29.22 -5.72 -5.77
CA THR A 234 -30.27 -4.82 -5.26
C THR A 234 -31.11 -5.53 -4.20
N ALA A 235 -30.99 -5.09 -2.94
CA ALA A 235 -31.97 -5.37 -1.91
C ALA A 235 -33.22 -4.50 -2.13
N PRO A 236 -34.43 -4.96 -1.74
CA PRO A 236 -35.67 -4.25 -2.02
C PRO A 236 -35.70 -2.91 -1.26
N SER A 237 -36.00 -1.85 -2.00
CA SER A 237 -36.02 -0.45 -1.59
C SER A 237 -36.97 -0.18 -0.41
N ILE A 238 -36.42 0.32 0.70
CA ILE A 238 -37.16 0.87 1.84
C ILE A 238 -37.15 2.40 1.71
N ARG A 239 -38.33 3.05 1.81
CA ARG A 239 -38.48 4.51 1.70
C ARG A 239 -37.89 5.23 2.93
N ARG A 240 -37.08 6.27 2.68
CA ARG A 240 -36.58 7.21 3.70
C ARG A 240 -37.65 8.26 4.09
N PRO A 241 -37.69 8.74 5.36
CA PRO A 241 -38.30 10.00 5.72
C PRO A 241 -37.30 11.17 5.58
N ALA A 242 -37.83 12.36 5.32
CA ALA A 242 -37.10 13.59 5.09
C ALA A 242 -36.82 14.37 6.39
N SER A 243 -35.81 15.25 6.31
CA SER A 243 -35.37 16.29 7.26
C SER A 243 -34.33 15.88 8.33
N GLY A 244 -33.21 16.62 8.37
CA GLY A 244 -32.17 16.54 9.38
C GLY A 244 -31.95 17.90 10.09
N PRO A 245 -30.93 18.03 10.96
CA PRO A 245 -30.29 19.33 11.16
C PRO A 245 -28.74 19.30 11.11
N ARG A 246 -28.18 20.50 11.28
CA ARG A 246 -26.89 21.05 10.82
C ARG A 246 -25.61 20.43 11.41
N ARG A 247 -24.54 20.51 10.59
CA ARG A 247 -23.16 20.05 10.84
C ARG A 247 -22.41 20.94 11.83
N ASN A 248 -21.84 20.34 12.88
CA ASN A 248 -20.69 20.88 13.59
C ASN A 248 -19.47 20.01 13.22
N SER A 249 -18.40 20.62 12.74
CA SER A 249 -17.19 19.93 12.24
C SER A 249 -16.21 19.64 13.38
N TRP A 250 -16.01 18.36 13.69
CA TRP A 250 -14.84 17.84 14.43
C TRP A 250 -13.92 17.10 13.44
N PRO A 251 -12.58 17.22 13.54
CA PRO A 251 -11.66 16.49 12.67
C PRO A 251 -11.52 15.03 13.13
N LEU A 252 -12.07 14.09 12.35
CA LEU A 252 -12.00 12.61 12.56
C LEU A 252 -10.58 12.00 12.33
N THR A 253 -9.52 12.80 12.34
CA THR A 253 -8.17 12.38 11.93
C THR A 253 -7.33 11.72 13.04
N GLU A 254 -7.82 11.57 14.27
CA GLU A 254 -7.01 11.07 15.41
C GLU A 254 -7.49 9.76 16.06
N LEU A 255 -8.28 8.93 15.37
CA LEU A 255 -8.48 7.53 15.79
C LEU A 255 -7.35 6.67 15.22
N VAL A 256 -6.24 6.62 15.96
CA VAL A 256 -5.12 5.70 15.70
C VAL A 256 -5.60 4.26 15.90
N GLU A 257 -5.51 3.43 14.86
CA GLU A 257 -5.70 1.98 14.96
C GLU A 257 -4.82 1.42 16.09
N PRO A 258 -5.36 0.67 17.06
CA PRO A 258 -4.52 0.00 18.04
C PRO A 258 -3.66 -1.06 17.32
N HIS A 259 -2.35 -0.82 17.26
CA HIS A 259 -1.37 -1.74 16.67
C HIS A 259 -1.43 -3.11 17.36
N CYS A 260 -1.74 -4.14 16.58
CA CYS A 260 -1.72 -5.53 17.02
C CYS A 260 -0.26 -6.01 17.17
N TRP A 261 0.18 -6.19 18.42
CA TRP A 261 1.44 -6.85 18.74
C TRP A 261 1.26 -8.36 18.60
N ILE A 262 1.68 -8.94 17.47
CA ILE A 262 1.84 -10.40 17.38
C ILE A 262 3.15 -10.75 18.10
N THR A 263 3.06 -11.03 19.39
CA THR A 263 4.12 -11.74 20.12
C THR A 263 4.22 -13.17 19.59
N SER A 264 5.40 -13.52 19.07
CA SER A 264 5.75 -14.88 18.66
C SER A 264 5.75 -15.79 19.89
N ALA A 265 4.70 -16.59 20.07
CA ALA A 265 4.67 -17.63 21.09
C ALA A 265 5.63 -18.76 20.69
N GLY A 266 6.66 -18.96 21.52
CA GLY A 266 7.58 -20.08 21.44
C GLY A 266 6.86 -21.41 21.61
N THR A 267 7.23 -22.37 20.76
CA THR A 267 6.82 -23.78 20.84
C THR A 267 7.14 -24.41 22.20
N PRO A 268 6.23 -25.18 22.81
CA PRO A 268 6.60 -26.03 23.94
C PRO A 268 7.29 -27.29 23.43
N THR A 269 8.47 -27.55 23.97
CA THR A 269 9.21 -28.81 23.89
C THR A 269 8.42 -29.94 24.53
N SER A 270 8.33 -31.09 23.86
CA SER A 270 7.87 -32.35 24.45
C SER A 270 8.90 -33.47 24.19
N PRO A 271 9.12 -34.41 25.12
CA PRO A 271 10.34 -35.23 25.15
C PRO A 271 10.21 -36.63 24.51
N GLU A 272 11.32 -37.02 23.87
CA GLU A 272 11.96 -38.34 23.76
C GLU A 272 11.17 -39.68 23.62
N ARG A 273 11.30 -40.25 22.38
CA ARG A 273 11.76 -41.63 22.00
C ARG A 273 10.94 -42.89 22.39
N PRO A 274 11.17 -44.12 21.80
CA PRO A 274 12.23 -44.54 20.86
C PRO A 274 11.83 -45.41 19.62
N ALA A 275 12.81 -45.47 18.71
CA ALA A 275 13.17 -46.42 17.64
C ALA A 275 12.42 -47.77 17.43
N ARG A 276 12.11 -48.04 16.16
CA ARG A 276 12.20 -49.31 15.35
C ARG A 276 11.70 -48.89 13.94
N GLY A 277 12.28 -49.19 12.77
CA GLY A 277 13.17 -50.25 12.33
C GLY A 277 12.53 -50.92 11.10
N ARG A 278 12.92 -50.48 9.88
CA ARG A 278 13.02 -51.21 8.58
C ARG A 278 12.43 -50.49 7.34
N PRO A 279 13.05 -50.66 6.17
CA PRO A 279 12.66 -50.01 4.91
C PRO A 279 11.71 -50.88 4.08
N ARG A 280 10.78 -50.26 3.35
CA ARG A 280 10.09 -50.89 2.23
C ARG A 280 10.05 -49.94 1.04
N ASN A 281 10.79 -50.33 0.01
CA ASN A 281 10.59 -49.93 -1.38
C ASN A 281 9.16 -50.27 -1.80
N TYR A 282 8.49 -49.37 -2.52
CA TYR A 282 7.59 -49.74 -3.60
C TYR A 282 7.71 -48.75 -4.75
N ALA A 283 7.84 -49.36 -5.92
CA ALA A 283 8.00 -48.73 -7.22
C ALA A 283 6.70 -48.11 -7.74
N HIS A 284 6.89 -47.32 -8.77
CA HIS A 284 5.91 -46.76 -9.70
C HIS A 284 4.72 -47.67 -10.02
N THR A 285 3.52 -47.10 -9.91
CA THR A 285 2.38 -47.43 -10.78
C THR A 285 1.70 -46.14 -11.24
N THR A 286 1.84 -45.88 -12.53
CA THR A 286 0.99 -44.99 -13.33
C THR A 286 -0.38 -45.62 -13.51
N SER A 287 -1.46 -44.90 -13.22
CA SER A 287 -2.73 -45.07 -13.96
C SER A 287 -3.58 -43.79 -13.90
N PRO A 288 -4.14 -43.34 -15.04
CA PRO A 288 -4.93 -42.12 -15.15
C PRO A 288 -6.44 -42.43 -15.13
N ALA A 289 -7.14 -42.08 -14.05
CA ALA A 289 -8.61 -42.04 -14.05
C ALA A 289 -9.14 -41.32 -12.80
N ALA A 290 -9.31 -39.99 -12.89
CA ALA A 290 -10.27 -39.22 -12.08
C ALA A 290 -10.44 -37.82 -12.72
N SER A 291 -10.91 -37.80 -13.96
CA SER A 291 -11.68 -36.67 -14.47
C SER A 291 -13.10 -36.80 -13.91
N ALA A 292 -13.75 -35.66 -13.67
CA ALA A 292 -15.11 -35.50 -13.15
C ALA A 292 -15.31 -35.60 -11.62
N CYS A 293 -14.92 -34.52 -10.92
CA CYS A 293 -15.66 -33.98 -9.78
C CYS A 293 -15.55 -32.44 -9.80
N CYS A 294 -16.00 -31.80 -10.89
CA CYS A 294 -16.34 -30.37 -10.86
C CYS A 294 -17.74 -30.24 -10.25
N GLY A 295 -17.83 -30.43 -8.94
CA GLY A 295 -18.93 -29.89 -8.17
C GLY A 295 -18.65 -28.42 -7.95
N SER A 296 -19.45 -27.54 -8.55
CA SER A 296 -19.53 -26.12 -8.22
C SER A 296 -19.88 -25.98 -6.74
N SER A 297 -18.89 -26.08 -5.87
CA SER A 297 -19.08 -25.88 -4.45
C SER A 297 -19.31 -24.38 -4.24
N PRO A 298 -20.47 -23.94 -3.73
CA PRO A 298 -20.66 -22.54 -3.39
C PRO A 298 -19.56 -22.15 -2.40
N LEU A 299 -18.84 -21.07 -2.72
CA LEU A 299 -17.81 -20.53 -1.83
C LEU A 299 -18.37 -20.41 -0.41
N PRO A 300 -17.57 -20.68 0.63
CA PRO A 300 -18.03 -20.54 1.99
C PRO A 300 -18.52 -19.09 2.21
N PRO A 301 -19.67 -18.88 2.88
CA PRO A 301 -20.29 -17.57 3.10
C PRO A 301 -19.35 -16.41 3.49
N PRO A 302 -18.33 -16.59 4.36
CA PRO A 302 -17.47 -15.47 4.79
C PRO A 302 -16.68 -14.81 3.66
N LEU A 303 -16.30 -15.54 2.60
CA LEU A 303 -15.53 -14.95 1.50
C LEU A 303 -16.38 -14.08 0.58
N ILE A 304 -17.69 -14.30 0.46
CA ILE A 304 -18.55 -13.43 -0.36
C ILE A 304 -18.74 -12.08 0.34
N GLN A 305 -18.70 -12.11 1.66
CA GLN A 305 -19.02 -11.03 2.57
C GLN A 305 -17.92 -9.98 2.69
N THR A 306 -16.66 -10.40 2.84
CA THR A 306 -15.49 -9.50 2.82
C THR A 306 -15.44 -8.64 1.55
N HIS A 307 -15.79 -9.24 0.41
CA HIS A 307 -15.73 -8.55 -0.87
C HIS A 307 -16.90 -7.60 -1.09
N ARG A 308 -18.09 -7.89 -0.53
CA ARG A 308 -19.20 -6.93 -0.54
C ARG A 308 -18.87 -5.69 0.28
N LEU A 309 -18.24 -5.86 1.45
CA LEU A 309 -17.76 -4.74 2.25
C LEU A 309 -16.73 -3.91 1.49
N GLN A 310 -15.68 -4.55 0.97
CA GLN A 310 -14.62 -3.83 0.26
C GLN A 310 -15.16 -3.10 -0.96
N ALA A 311 -16.03 -3.73 -1.75
CA ALA A 311 -16.70 -3.07 -2.87
C ALA A 311 -17.53 -1.85 -2.42
N ALA A 312 -18.22 -1.93 -1.28
CA ALA A 312 -19.01 -0.83 -0.74
C ALA A 312 -18.13 0.32 -0.18
N THR A 313 -16.99 0.02 0.42
CA THR A 313 -16.00 1.03 0.87
C THR A 313 -15.34 1.73 -0.32
N VAL A 314 -14.98 0.97 -1.33
CA VAL A 314 -14.41 1.47 -2.60
C VAL A 314 -15.46 2.34 -3.32
N LEU A 315 -16.73 1.92 -3.30
CA LEU A 315 -17.89 2.69 -3.76
C LEU A 315 -17.98 4.08 -3.13
N LEU A 316 -17.82 4.11 -1.82
CA LEU A 316 -17.83 5.31 -1.00
C LEU A 316 -16.79 6.33 -1.41
N GLU A 317 -15.58 5.86 -1.69
CA GLU A 317 -14.42 6.71 -1.95
C GLU A 317 -14.49 7.41 -3.31
N THR A 318 -15.20 6.85 -4.30
CA THR A 318 -15.26 7.48 -5.63
C THR A 318 -16.64 7.98 -6.06
N THR A 319 -17.75 7.46 -5.51
CA THR A 319 -19.11 7.91 -5.86
C THR A 319 -19.76 8.82 -4.82
N GLY A 320 -19.13 8.99 -3.65
CA GLY A 320 -19.65 9.86 -2.60
C GLY A 320 -20.93 9.31 -1.95
N PRO A 321 -21.89 10.17 -1.57
CA PRO A 321 -23.01 9.80 -0.69
C PRO A 321 -23.99 8.75 -1.24
N ASP A 322 -23.95 8.46 -2.54
CA ASP A 322 -24.78 7.43 -3.18
C ASP A 322 -24.40 6.00 -2.76
N ALA A 323 -23.22 5.80 -2.18
CA ALA A 323 -22.75 4.52 -1.63
C ALA A 323 -23.22 4.24 -0.19
N ALA A 324 -24.00 5.15 0.40
CA ALA A 324 -24.43 5.04 1.78
C ALA A 324 -25.43 3.88 1.99
N ASP A 325 -26.39 3.69 1.09
CA ASP A 325 -27.44 2.67 1.25
C ASP A 325 -26.88 1.22 1.23
N PRO A 326 -25.91 0.86 0.37
CA PRO A 326 -25.24 -0.44 0.44
C PRO A 326 -24.46 -0.68 1.74
N LEU A 327 -23.73 0.33 2.24
CA LEU A 327 -22.96 0.20 3.49
C LEU A 327 -23.87 0.05 4.71
N GLU A 328 -24.96 0.81 4.75
CA GLU A 328 -25.99 0.67 5.77
C GLU A 328 -26.62 -0.73 5.75
N THR A 329 -26.91 -1.24 4.56
CA THR A 329 -27.46 -2.59 4.38
C THR A 329 -26.47 -3.66 4.85
N LEU A 330 -25.19 -3.52 4.53
CA LEU A 330 -24.16 -4.47 4.95
C LEU A 330 -23.92 -4.43 6.45
N ALA A 331 -23.87 -3.25 7.06
CA ALA A 331 -23.71 -3.12 8.51
C ALA A 331 -24.84 -3.78 9.29
N ARG A 332 -26.06 -3.77 8.74
CA ARG A 332 -27.25 -4.40 9.34
C ARG A 332 -27.45 -5.87 8.96
N ASP A 333 -26.66 -6.44 8.06
CA ASP A 333 -26.83 -7.83 7.64
C ASP A 333 -26.33 -8.77 8.77
N PRO A 334 -27.20 -9.44 9.54
CA PRO A 334 -26.76 -10.28 10.66
C PRO A 334 -26.08 -11.56 10.18
N ARG A 335 -26.15 -11.86 8.88
CA ARG A 335 -25.42 -12.99 8.29
C ARG A 335 -23.97 -12.62 8.02
N LEU A 336 -23.67 -11.32 7.95
CA LEU A 336 -22.33 -10.81 7.72
C LEU A 336 -21.47 -11.05 8.96
N ASP A 337 -20.24 -11.48 8.72
CA ASP A 337 -19.24 -11.60 9.78
C ASP A 337 -19.16 -10.31 10.64
N PRO A 338 -19.19 -10.42 11.97
CA PRO A 338 -19.11 -9.33 12.94
C PRO A 338 -18.17 -8.17 12.57
N ALA A 339 -16.90 -8.49 12.26
CA ALA A 339 -15.88 -7.50 11.97
C ALA A 339 -16.22 -6.72 10.68
N HIS A 340 -16.83 -7.39 9.71
CA HIS A 340 -17.23 -6.77 8.46
C HIS A 340 -18.43 -5.84 8.64
N ARG A 341 -19.36 -6.16 9.56
CA ARG A 341 -20.48 -5.27 9.91
C ARG A 341 -19.98 -3.96 10.52
N VAL A 342 -19.04 -4.05 11.47
CA VAL A 342 -18.44 -2.88 12.13
C VAL A 342 -17.65 -2.03 11.14
N ARG A 343 -16.84 -2.64 10.28
CA ARG A 343 -16.13 -1.92 9.21
C ARG A 343 -17.09 -1.24 8.23
N ALA A 344 -18.23 -1.86 7.91
CA ALA A 344 -19.25 -1.24 7.05
C ALA A 344 -19.87 -0.02 7.72
N ALA A 345 -20.21 -0.12 9.01
CA ALA A 345 -20.74 0.98 9.79
C ALA A 345 -19.72 2.13 9.87
N HIS A 346 -18.44 1.83 10.10
CA HIS A 346 -17.39 2.85 10.15
C HIS A 346 -17.19 3.56 8.80
N ALA A 347 -17.27 2.83 7.69
CA ALA A 347 -17.26 3.43 6.37
C ALA A 347 -18.50 4.32 6.16
N TYR A 348 -19.69 3.85 6.56
CA TYR A 348 -20.94 4.60 6.47
C TYR A 348 -20.90 5.96 7.22
N VAL A 349 -20.30 5.98 8.41
CA VAL A 349 -20.06 7.20 9.21
C VAL A 349 -19.35 8.28 8.41
N ARG A 350 -18.30 7.93 7.67
CA ARG A 350 -17.48 8.89 6.92
C ARG A 350 -18.29 9.68 5.88
N VAL A 351 -19.46 9.19 5.50
CA VAL A 351 -20.26 9.76 4.41
C VAL A 351 -21.57 10.37 4.85
N LEU A 352 -22.29 9.76 5.78
CA LEU A 352 -23.55 10.32 6.27
C LEU A 352 -23.47 10.97 7.65
N GLY A 353 -22.33 10.87 8.34
CA GLY A 353 -22.15 11.45 9.68
C GLY A 353 -23.12 10.84 10.69
N SER A 354 -24.06 11.66 11.18
CA SER A 354 -24.98 11.32 12.29
C SER A 354 -25.96 10.18 12.00
N GLY A 355 -26.18 9.81 10.72
CA GLY A 355 -27.06 8.69 10.37
C GLY A 355 -26.57 7.32 10.87
N ALA A 356 -25.30 7.20 11.27
CA ALA A 356 -24.69 5.97 11.73
C ALA A 356 -24.76 5.75 13.26
N VAL A 357 -25.22 6.75 14.02
CA VAL A 357 -25.19 6.76 15.50
C VAL A 357 -25.94 5.57 16.10
N GLU A 358 -27.18 5.34 15.68
CA GLU A 358 -28.01 4.23 16.19
C GLU A 358 -27.43 2.85 15.83
N LEU A 359 -26.85 2.74 14.63
CA LEU A 359 -26.24 1.50 14.15
C LEU A 359 -24.97 1.15 14.93
N LEU A 360 -24.10 2.14 15.20
CA LEU A 360 -22.90 1.94 16.01
C LEU A 360 -23.25 1.58 17.46
N GLY A 361 -24.27 2.23 18.04
CA GLY A 361 -24.78 1.87 19.37
C GLY A 361 -25.28 0.42 19.42
N ALA A 362 -26.05 0.00 18.41
CA ALA A 362 -26.51 -1.38 18.32
C ALA A 362 -25.37 -2.39 18.17
N LEU A 363 -24.34 -2.07 17.36
CA LEU A 363 -23.17 -2.93 17.19
C LEU A 363 -22.31 -3.00 18.47
N ALA A 364 -22.10 -1.88 19.16
CA ALA A 364 -21.36 -1.87 20.42
C ALA A 364 -22.01 -2.76 21.50
N LEU A 365 -23.34 -2.81 21.53
CA LEU A 365 -24.10 -3.63 22.49
C LEU A 365 -24.37 -5.07 21.99
N ASP A 366 -23.98 -5.42 20.76
CA ASP A 366 -24.18 -6.75 20.18
C ASP A 366 -23.17 -7.74 20.78
N THR A 367 -23.61 -8.52 21.77
CA THR A 367 -22.79 -9.52 22.47
C THR A 367 -22.34 -10.69 21.59
N THR A 368 -22.81 -10.77 20.34
CA THR A 368 -22.32 -11.77 19.37
C THR A 368 -21.03 -11.33 18.68
N LEU A 369 -20.67 -10.04 18.76
CA LEU A 369 -19.41 -9.53 18.25
C LEU A 369 -18.29 -9.78 19.28
N VAL A 370 -17.05 -9.90 18.79
CA VAL A 370 -15.87 -9.95 19.66
C VAL A 370 -15.68 -8.60 20.36
N GLY A 371 -15.09 -8.62 21.57
CA GLY A 371 -14.95 -7.45 22.42
C GLY A 371 -14.32 -6.24 21.71
N TYR A 372 -13.23 -6.49 20.99
CA TYR A 372 -12.55 -5.49 20.15
C TYR A 372 -13.49 -4.73 19.20
N ASP A 373 -14.35 -5.45 18.46
CA ASP A 373 -15.25 -4.85 17.47
C ASP A 373 -16.33 -3.99 18.14
N ARG A 374 -16.82 -4.42 19.31
CA ARG A 374 -17.80 -3.69 20.12
C ARG A 374 -17.23 -2.39 20.66
N VAL A 375 -16.01 -2.47 21.21
CA VAL A 375 -15.28 -1.33 21.73
C VAL A 375 -14.95 -0.34 20.62
N TRP A 376 -14.53 -0.83 19.45
CA TRP A 376 -14.28 0.04 18.29
C TRP A 376 -15.55 0.77 17.85
N ALA A 377 -16.69 0.07 17.76
CA ALA A 377 -17.98 0.69 17.43
C ALA A 377 -18.39 1.77 18.45
N ALA A 378 -18.20 1.52 19.75
CA ALA A 378 -18.47 2.48 20.82
C ALA A 378 -17.55 3.71 20.76
N GLY A 379 -16.27 3.52 20.46
CA GLY A 379 -15.31 4.61 20.26
C GLY A 379 -15.67 5.51 19.09
N THR A 380 -16.04 4.91 17.95
CA THR A 380 -16.51 5.67 16.79
C THR A 380 -17.82 6.40 17.09
N LEU A 381 -18.72 5.80 17.88
CA LEU A 381 -19.95 6.45 18.34
C LEU A 381 -19.61 7.69 19.18
N ALA A 382 -18.70 7.59 20.16
CA ALA A 382 -18.28 8.71 20.99
C ALA A 382 -17.65 9.86 20.20
N ALA A 383 -16.94 9.55 19.11
CA ALA A 383 -16.39 10.57 18.23
C ALA A 383 -17.46 11.34 17.43
N LEU A 384 -18.65 10.77 17.23
CA LEU A 384 -19.77 11.40 16.52
C LEU A 384 -20.78 12.06 17.45
N ASP A 385 -21.01 11.42 18.59
CA ASP A 385 -21.99 11.79 19.61
C ASP A 385 -21.41 11.39 20.98
N ALA A 386 -20.73 12.35 21.62
CA ALA A 386 -19.99 12.11 22.85
C ALA A 386 -20.90 11.62 24.00
N GLU A 387 -22.14 12.11 24.06
CA GLU A 387 -23.11 11.75 25.10
C GLU A 387 -23.60 10.31 24.95
N LYS A 388 -24.00 9.91 23.74
CA LYS A 388 -24.40 8.52 23.47
C LYS A 388 -23.20 7.58 23.58
N GLY A 389 -22.04 7.99 23.08
CA GLY A 389 -20.82 7.20 23.14
C GLY A 389 -20.32 6.97 24.55
N SER A 390 -20.33 7.98 25.42
CA SER A 390 -19.95 7.82 26.83
C SER A 390 -20.88 6.83 27.53
N THR A 391 -22.20 6.94 27.33
CA THR A 391 -23.18 6.01 27.90
C THR A 391 -22.90 4.55 27.48
N VAL A 392 -22.58 4.32 26.20
CA VAL A 392 -22.26 2.97 25.70
C VAL A 392 -20.91 2.49 26.23
N LEU A 393 -19.90 3.35 26.29
CA LEU A 393 -18.59 3.02 26.85
C LEU A 393 -18.69 2.70 28.35
N GLU A 394 -19.50 3.43 29.12
CA GLU A 394 -19.79 3.11 30.53
C GLU A 394 -20.40 1.72 30.67
N ALA A 395 -21.39 1.38 29.83
CA ALA A 395 -21.97 0.05 29.82
C ALA A 395 -20.93 -1.04 29.50
N LEU A 396 -20.04 -0.80 28.52
CA LEU A 396 -18.95 -1.72 28.18
C LEU A 396 -17.90 -1.83 29.29
N SER A 397 -17.63 -0.76 30.05
CA SER A 397 -16.67 -0.79 31.17
C SER A 397 -17.08 -1.81 32.25
N GLN A 398 -18.39 -2.00 32.41
CA GLN A 398 -18.99 -2.94 33.37
C GLN A 398 -19.26 -4.32 32.75
N ASP A 399 -18.97 -4.52 31.47
CA ASP A 399 -19.21 -5.79 30.79
C ASP A 399 -18.14 -6.82 31.17
N GLY A 400 -18.53 -7.80 31.98
CA GLY A 400 -17.68 -8.90 32.41
C GLY A 400 -17.26 -9.86 31.29
N ALA A 401 -17.90 -9.80 30.11
CA ALA A 401 -17.55 -10.62 28.95
C ALA A 401 -16.41 -10.02 28.10
N LEU A 402 -16.05 -8.75 28.30
CA LEU A 402 -14.93 -8.12 27.61
C LEU A 402 -13.58 -8.55 28.18
N HIS A 403 -12.58 -8.65 27.30
CA HIS A 403 -11.21 -8.87 27.71
C HIS A 403 -10.69 -7.70 28.55
N GLU A 404 -9.71 -7.94 29.41
CA GLU A 404 -9.15 -6.89 30.28
C GLU A 404 -8.59 -5.71 29.47
N ASP A 405 -7.90 -5.98 28.37
CA ASP A 405 -7.34 -4.95 27.50
C ASP A 405 -8.42 -4.10 26.80
N ASP A 406 -9.53 -4.72 26.39
CA ASP A 406 -10.68 -4.03 25.80
C ASP A 406 -11.32 -3.09 26.84
N ARG A 407 -11.51 -3.56 28.08
CA ARG A 407 -12.01 -2.72 29.19
C ARG A 407 -11.06 -1.59 29.55
N ARG A 408 -9.74 -1.84 29.52
CA ARG A 408 -8.73 -0.79 29.73
C ARG A 408 -8.87 0.30 28.67
N TRP A 409 -9.00 -0.07 27.40
CA TRP A 409 -9.21 0.88 26.30
C TRP A 409 -10.51 1.68 26.48
N VAL A 410 -11.59 1.04 26.91
CA VAL A 410 -12.87 1.70 27.21
C VAL A 410 -12.70 2.76 28.29
N ASN A 411 -12.04 2.41 29.41
CA ASN A 411 -11.80 3.34 30.52
C ASN A 411 -10.89 4.51 30.11
N ASP A 412 -9.84 4.24 29.31
CA ASP A 412 -8.97 5.29 28.77
C ASP A 412 -9.75 6.24 27.85
N SER A 413 -10.71 5.72 27.09
CA SER A 413 -11.56 6.52 26.20
C SER A 413 -12.56 7.37 26.97
N LEU A 414 -13.18 6.83 28.03
CA LEU A 414 -14.02 7.60 28.95
C LEU A 414 -13.24 8.74 29.61
N ALA A 415 -12.04 8.45 30.12
CA ALA A 415 -11.18 9.47 30.73
C ALA A 415 -10.81 10.61 29.76
N ARG A 416 -10.68 10.33 28.46
CA ARG A 416 -10.46 11.36 27.43
C ARG A 416 -11.70 12.18 27.12
N LEU A 417 -12.89 11.61 27.24
CA LEU A 417 -14.15 12.33 27.06
C LEU A 417 -14.45 13.24 28.26
N ASP A 418 -14.14 12.78 29.47
CA ASP A 418 -14.31 13.54 30.72
C ASP A 418 -13.27 14.65 30.88
N ALA A 419 -12.11 14.50 30.25
CA ALA A 419 -11.14 15.57 30.10
C ALA A 419 -11.69 16.63 29.13
N GLU A 420 -12.56 17.51 29.64
CA GLU A 420 -13.04 18.69 28.93
C GLU A 420 -11.88 19.37 28.16
N PRO A 421 -12.10 19.89 26.94
CA PRO A 421 -11.08 20.68 26.28
C PRO A 421 -10.80 21.90 27.16
N ALA A 422 -9.59 21.94 27.75
CA ALA A 422 -9.12 23.06 28.54
C ALA A 422 -9.49 24.37 27.82
N THR A 423 -10.37 25.16 28.45
CA THR A 423 -10.79 26.44 27.92
C THR A 423 -9.50 27.23 27.65
N PRO A 424 -9.22 27.67 26.40
CA PRO A 424 -8.02 28.45 26.15
C PRO A 424 -8.07 29.70 27.06
N PRO A 425 -6.94 30.10 27.66
CA PRO A 425 -6.92 31.25 28.56
C PRO A 425 -7.50 32.46 27.83
N ALA A 426 -8.48 33.12 28.46
CA ALA A 426 -9.05 34.35 27.95
C ALA A 426 -7.91 35.36 27.75
N LEU A 427 -7.68 35.77 26.49
CA LEU A 427 -6.74 36.82 26.12
C LEU A 427 -7.33 38.20 26.44
#